data_AF-Q09BK4-F1
#
_entry.id   AF-Q09BK4-F1
#
_cell.length_a   1.000
_cell.length_b   1.000
_cell.length_c   1.000
_cell.angle_alpha   90.00
_cell.angle_beta   90.00
_cell.angle_gamma   90.00
#
_symmetry.space_group_name_H-M   'P 1'
#
loop_
_entity.id
_entity.type
_entity.pdbx_description
1 polymer ?
#
loop_
_entity_poly.entity_id
_entity_poly.type
_entity_poly.pdbx_seq_one_letter_code
_entity_poly.pdbx_strand_id
1 'polypeptide(L)'
;MTRWPWAAAVLVLGVGCTREGKDGSSARAEIRRVSGSTMEVVPNDGQLPYCLLYTVSQKGVIRQLTMTRENRSIKCETGRPIANTSFRIPAQEGPVKVYVIFSDQRIPAGSVAQQLYELRDRPNVSGMDFRLHGQAFVEQLEFTPEEDGAPVTGGVVGEQGEVAGGTEAAPSEATGGSPPDDGGT
;
A
#
# COMPACT_ATOMS: atom_id res chain seq x y z
N MET A 1 -78.19 -4.89 -30.14
CA MET A 1 -77.76 -5.55 -28.89
C MET A 1 -76.31 -5.97 -29.08
N THR A 2 -75.35 -5.18 -28.57
CA THR A 2 -74.43 -5.52 -27.44
C THR A 2 -73.40 -6.61 -27.84
N ARG A 3 -72.05 -6.51 -27.77
CA ARG A 3 -70.99 -5.68 -27.12
C ARG A 3 -69.66 -5.96 -27.90
N TRP A 4 -68.82 -5.00 -28.27
CA TRP A 4 -67.68 -4.37 -27.56
C TRP A 4 -66.48 -5.32 -27.21
N PRO A 5 -65.22 -4.90 -27.50
CA PRO A 5 -64.03 -5.70 -27.78
C PRO A 5 -63.17 -5.92 -26.54
N TRP A 6 -62.30 -6.91 -26.58
CA TRP A 6 -61.25 -7.08 -25.57
C TRP A 6 -59.89 -7.15 -26.25
N ALA A 7 -59.14 -6.06 -26.05
CA ALA A 7 -57.70 -6.01 -26.22
C ALA A 7 -57.03 -6.97 -25.23
N ALA A 8 -56.08 -7.76 -25.72
CA ALA A 8 -55.11 -8.45 -24.87
C ALA A 8 -53.73 -7.84 -25.13
N ALA A 9 -53.40 -6.81 -24.36
CA ALA A 9 -52.04 -6.32 -24.21
C ALA A 9 -51.27 -7.33 -23.34
N VAL A 10 -50.35 -8.08 -23.95
CA VAL A 10 -49.43 -8.95 -23.21
C VAL A 10 -48.30 -8.08 -22.67
N LEU A 11 -48.40 -7.73 -21.38
CA LEU A 11 -47.32 -7.15 -20.59
C LEU A 11 -46.22 -8.21 -20.41
N VAL A 12 -45.14 -8.08 -21.17
CA VAL A 12 -43.89 -8.82 -20.94
C VAL A 12 -43.21 -8.20 -19.71
N LEU A 13 -43.46 -8.78 -18.54
CA LEU A 13 -42.68 -8.54 -17.33
C LEU A 13 -41.30 -9.20 -17.49
N GLY A 14 -40.39 -8.49 -18.14
CA GLY A 14 -38.96 -8.77 -18.05
C GLY A 14 -38.47 -8.40 -16.65
N VAL A 15 -38.61 -9.31 -15.69
CA VAL A 15 -37.81 -9.30 -14.45
C VAL A 15 -36.37 -9.62 -14.87
N GLY A 16 -35.71 -8.62 -15.44
CA GLY A 16 -34.26 -8.61 -15.53
C GLY A 16 -33.75 -8.47 -14.11
N CYS A 17 -33.40 -9.60 -13.48
CA CYS A 17 -32.44 -9.58 -12.38
C CYS A 17 -31.22 -8.84 -12.90
N THR A 18 -31.08 -7.57 -12.53
CA THR A 18 -29.80 -6.88 -12.53
C THR A 18 -28.89 -7.79 -11.74
N ARG A 19 -28.01 -8.49 -12.46
CA ARG A 19 -26.80 -9.04 -11.90
C ARG A 19 -26.04 -7.80 -11.46
N GLU A 20 -26.35 -7.32 -10.25
CA GLU A 20 -25.45 -6.45 -9.51
C GLU A 20 -24.09 -7.10 -9.65
N GLY A 21 -23.18 -6.31 -10.23
CA GLY A 21 -21.79 -6.66 -10.32
C GLY A 21 -21.34 -7.19 -8.97
N LYS A 22 -20.40 -8.10 -9.02
CA LYS A 22 -19.75 -8.75 -7.90
C LYS A 22 -19.02 -7.71 -7.03
N ASP A 23 -19.74 -6.84 -6.34
CA ASP A 23 -19.28 -5.94 -5.28
C ASP A 23 -19.45 -6.67 -3.93
N GLY A 24 -18.91 -7.88 -3.88
CA GLY A 24 -19.21 -8.87 -2.84
C GLY A 24 -18.04 -9.26 -1.95
N SER A 25 -16.91 -8.57 -2.01
CA SER A 25 -16.00 -8.52 -0.87
C SER A 25 -15.61 -7.09 -0.65
N SER A 26 -16.10 -6.49 0.43
CA SER A 26 -15.43 -5.33 1.01
C SER A 26 -13.95 -5.66 1.12
N ALA A 27 -13.09 -4.80 0.56
CA ALA A 27 -11.64 -4.98 0.68
C ALA A 27 -11.29 -5.25 2.14
N ARG A 28 -10.42 -6.22 2.42
CA ARG A 28 -10.12 -6.63 3.81
C ARG A 28 -9.16 -5.68 4.51
N ALA A 29 -8.41 -4.92 3.73
CA ALA A 29 -7.50 -3.89 4.19
C ALA A 29 -7.42 -2.79 3.13
N GLU A 30 -6.96 -1.62 3.55
CA GLU A 30 -6.64 -0.50 2.68
C GLU A 30 -5.16 -0.12 2.80
N ILE A 31 -4.60 0.45 1.73
CA ILE A 31 -3.29 1.11 1.76
C ILE A 31 -3.49 2.60 1.97
N ARG A 32 -2.81 3.16 2.97
CA ARG A 32 -2.67 4.59 3.17
C ARG A 32 -1.27 5.03 2.77
N ARG A 33 -1.17 5.84 1.72
CA ARG A 33 0.11 6.41 1.29
C ARG A 33 0.57 7.47 2.29
N VAL A 34 1.75 7.28 2.87
CA VAL A 34 2.39 8.26 3.77
C VAL A 34 3.35 9.15 2.99
N SER A 35 4.08 8.59 2.02
CA SER A 35 4.97 9.32 1.10
C SER A 35 5.04 8.64 -0.28
N GLY A 36 5.89 9.13 -1.19
CA GLY A 36 6.12 8.50 -2.49
C GLY A 36 6.54 7.03 -2.36
N SER A 37 7.46 6.73 -1.44
CA SER A 37 7.95 5.36 -1.22
C SER A 37 7.42 4.66 0.03
N THR A 38 6.51 5.30 0.79
CA THR A 38 6.09 4.82 2.11
C THR A 38 4.57 4.64 2.21
N MET A 39 4.16 3.51 2.78
CA MET A 39 2.75 3.15 2.96
C MET A 39 2.44 2.57 4.34
N GLU A 40 1.23 2.78 4.81
CA GLU A 40 0.60 2.04 5.91
C GLU A 40 -0.44 1.09 5.34
N VAL A 41 -0.67 -0.03 6.03
CA VAL A 41 -1.73 -0.99 5.67
C VAL A 41 -2.67 -1.09 6.86
N VAL A 42 -3.96 -0.80 6.64
CA VAL A 42 -4.97 -0.70 7.68
C VAL A 42 -6.03 -1.79 7.46
N PRO A 43 -6.20 -2.75 8.39
CA PRO A 43 -7.26 -3.75 8.30
C PRO A 43 -8.64 -3.13 8.49
N ASN A 44 -9.60 -3.59 7.68
CA ASN A 44 -11.02 -3.24 7.84
C ASN A 44 -11.69 -4.09 8.93
N ASP A 45 -12.96 -3.84 9.19
CA ASP A 45 -13.76 -4.63 10.13
C ASP A 45 -13.89 -6.10 9.70
N GLY A 46 -14.12 -6.98 10.69
CA GLY A 46 -14.42 -8.40 10.46
C GLY A 46 -13.24 -9.27 10.03
N GLN A 47 -11.99 -8.79 10.13
CA GLN A 47 -10.82 -9.59 9.83
C GLN A 47 -10.39 -10.49 11.00
N LEU A 48 -9.63 -11.54 10.68
CA LEU A 48 -9.07 -12.45 11.67
C LEU A 48 -7.94 -11.77 12.46
N PRO A 49 -7.72 -12.14 13.74
CA PRO A 49 -6.95 -11.35 14.70
C PRO A 49 -5.44 -11.31 14.44
N TYR A 50 -4.90 -12.25 13.65
CA TYR A 50 -3.49 -12.28 13.31
C TYR A 50 -3.26 -11.97 11.85
N CYS A 51 -2.21 -11.22 11.52
CA CYS A 51 -1.85 -10.99 10.13
C CYS A 51 -0.35 -11.07 9.84
N LEU A 52 -0.06 -11.31 8.55
CA LEU A 52 1.25 -11.18 7.93
C LEU A 52 1.13 -10.27 6.72
N LEU A 53 2.22 -9.54 6.47
CA LEU A 53 2.31 -8.64 5.32
C LEU A 53 3.55 -8.97 4.50
N TYR A 54 3.35 -9.14 3.19
CA TYR A 54 4.42 -9.33 2.21
C TYR A 54 4.27 -8.36 1.05
N THR A 55 5.38 -8.06 0.39
CA THR A 55 5.38 -7.50 -0.96
C THR A 55 6.01 -8.46 -1.95
N VAL A 56 5.50 -8.45 -3.17
CA VAL A 56 6.08 -9.12 -4.33
C VAL A 56 6.26 -8.08 -5.43
N SER A 57 7.51 -7.80 -5.80
CA SER A 57 7.80 -6.89 -6.91
C SER A 57 7.57 -7.55 -8.26
N GLN A 58 7.49 -6.76 -9.33
CA GLN A 58 7.45 -7.27 -10.70
C GLN A 58 8.67 -8.15 -11.05
N LYS A 59 9.81 -7.93 -10.38
CA LYS A 59 11.03 -8.74 -10.54
C LYS A 59 10.98 -10.05 -9.72
N GLY A 60 9.87 -10.33 -9.04
CA GLY A 60 9.69 -11.52 -8.21
C GLY A 60 10.39 -11.45 -6.86
N VAL A 61 10.83 -10.27 -6.40
CA VAL A 61 11.43 -10.09 -5.08
C VAL A 61 10.33 -10.13 -4.04
N ILE A 62 10.42 -11.06 -3.10
CA ILE A 62 9.47 -11.21 -2.00
C ILE A 62 10.08 -10.64 -0.73
N ARG A 63 9.38 -9.72 -0.07
CA ARG A 63 9.79 -9.15 1.22
C ARG A 63 8.72 -9.36 2.27
N GLN A 64 9.12 -9.85 3.43
CA GLN A 64 8.28 -9.87 4.61
C GLN A 64 8.34 -8.51 5.29
N LEU A 65 7.20 -7.85 5.46
CA LEU A 65 7.12 -6.54 6.11
C LEU A 65 6.89 -6.66 7.62
N THR A 66 6.10 -7.64 8.05
CA THR A 66 5.86 -7.92 9.48
C THR A 66 6.93 -8.87 10.04
N MET A 67 8.16 -8.38 10.21
CA MET A 67 9.25 -9.16 10.80
C MET A 67 9.19 -9.11 12.34
N THR A 68 9.08 -10.28 12.98
CA THR A 68 9.15 -10.43 14.44
C THR A 68 10.27 -11.37 14.85
N ARG A 69 10.68 -11.31 16.12
CA ARG A 69 11.70 -12.22 16.69
C ARG A 69 11.34 -13.70 16.50
N GLU A 70 10.06 -14.02 16.58
CA GLU A 70 9.54 -15.38 16.48
C GLU A 70 9.23 -15.78 15.03
N ASN A 71 9.33 -14.84 14.09
CA ASN A 71 8.99 -15.02 12.68
C ASN A 71 7.59 -15.63 12.45
N ARG A 72 6.59 -15.13 13.18
CA ARG A 72 5.18 -15.54 13.08
C ARG A 72 4.28 -14.33 12.83
N SER A 73 3.05 -14.60 12.40
CA SER A 73 2.00 -13.58 12.31
C SER A 73 1.83 -12.83 13.64
N ILE A 74 1.50 -11.55 13.51
CA ILE A 74 1.33 -10.61 14.62
C ILE A 74 -0.14 -10.31 14.83
N LYS A 75 -0.50 -9.80 16.01
CA LYS A 75 -1.87 -9.33 16.24
C LYS A 75 -2.12 -8.08 15.40
N CYS A 76 -3.28 -8.03 14.76
CA CYS A 76 -3.68 -6.92 13.90
C CYS A 76 -5.03 -6.39 14.39
N GLU A 77 -5.07 -5.09 14.62
CA GLU A 77 -6.25 -4.40 15.12
C GLU A 77 -6.95 -3.71 13.96
N THR A 78 -8.27 -3.81 13.93
CA THR A 78 -9.07 -3.12 12.93
C THR A 78 -8.90 -1.61 13.03
N GLY A 79 -8.82 -0.94 11.88
CA GLY A 79 -8.73 0.52 11.79
C GLY A 79 -7.38 1.09 12.22
N ARG A 80 -6.40 0.24 12.56
CA ARG A 80 -5.04 0.66 12.94
C ARG A 80 -4.01 0.12 11.96
N PRO A 81 -2.93 0.87 11.68
CA PRO A 81 -1.85 0.36 10.86
C PRO A 81 -1.29 -0.95 11.42
N ILE A 82 -1.06 -1.93 10.55
CA ILE A 82 -0.42 -3.20 10.92
C ILE A 82 0.94 -2.90 11.56
N ALA A 83 1.20 -3.53 12.71
CA ALA A 83 2.37 -3.28 13.55
C ALA A 83 2.53 -1.82 14.06
N ASN A 84 1.50 -0.97 13.93
CA ASN A 84 1.52 0.46 14.26
C ASN A 84 2.70 1.20 13.60
N THR A 85 3.02 0.86 12.35
CA THR A 85 4.14 1.44 11.60
C THR A 85 3.79 1.62 10.13
N SER A 86 4.59 2.45 9.45
CA SER A 86 4.66 2.54 8.00
C SER A 86 5.76 1.63 7.44
N PHE A 87 5.62 1.23 6.18
CA PHE A 87 6.56 0.39 5.44
C PHE A 87 7.09 1.15 4.23
N ARG A 88 8.41 1.18 4.09
CA ARG A 88 9.08 1.79 2.94
C ARG A 88 9.34 0.73 1.87
N ILE A 89 8.84 0.97 0.66
CA ILE A 89 9.07 0.15 -0.53
C ILE A 89 9.97 0.96 -1.49
N PRO A 90 11.21 0.51 -1.77
CA PRO A 90 12.12 1.25 -2.64
C PRO A 90 11.57 1.40 -4.06
N ALA A 91 11.69 2.61 -4.62
CA ALA A 91 11.23 2.92 -5.99
C ALA A 91 11.86 1.99 -7.05
N GLN A 92 13.08 1.48 -6.83
CA GLN A 92 13.78 0.58 -7.75
C GLN A 92 13.11 -0.80 -7.89
N GLU A 93 12.19 -1.15 -6.98
CA GLU A 93 11.36 -2.36 -7.08
C GLU A 93 10.24 -2.21 -8.11
N GLY A 94 9.87 -0.97 -8.46
CA GLY A 94 8.70 -0.68 -9.28
C GLY A 94 7.39 -1.05 -8.57
N PRO A 95 6.28 -1.17 -9.32
CA PRO A 95 5.01 -1.60 -8.76
C PRO A 95 5.13 -2.93 -8.02
N VAL A 96 4.52 -3.01 -6.84
CA VAL A 96 4.51 -4.21 -6.00
C VAL A 96 3.07 -4.65 -5.72
N LYS A 97 2.88 -5.97 -5.67
CA LYS A 97 1.69 -6.57 -5.06
C LYS A 97 1.92 -6.69 -3.56
N VAL A 98 0.98 -6.22 -2.77
CA VAL A 98 1.01 -6.29 -1.31
C VAL A 98 0.04 -7.38 -0.87
N TYR A 99 0.56 -8.43 -0.23
CA TYR A 99 -0.25 -9.54 0.27
C TYR A 99 -0.46 -9.39 1.76
N VAL A 100 -1.73 -9.23 2.17
CA VAL A 100 -2.15 -9.24 3.57
C VAL A 100 -2.81 -10.58 3.86
N ILE A 101 -2.22 -11.38 4.74
CA ILE A 101 -2.76 -12.68 5.14
C ILE A 101 -3.33 -12.54 6.55
N PHE A 102 -4.65 -12.61 6.70
CA PHE A 102 -5.33 -12.66 7.99
C PHE A 102 -5.55 -14.12 8.40
N SER A 103 -5.39 -14.43 9.69
CA SER A 103 -5.47 -15.80 10.23
C SER A 103 -6.06 -15.83 11.64
N ASP A 104 -6.77 -16.91 11.95
CA ASP A 104 -7.34 -17.16 13.29
C ASP A 104 -6.28 -17.59 14.31
N GLN A 105 -5.12 -18.02 13.84
CA GLN A 105 -3.99 -18.47 14.65
C GLN A 105 -2.66 -17.87 14.22
N ARG A 106 -1.65 -18.01 15.08
CA ARG A 106 -0.29 -17.57 14.75
C ARG A 106 0.34 -18.51 13.71
N ILE A 107 0.59 -18.02 12.51
CA ILE A 107 1.19 -18.80 11.42
C ILE A 107 2.67 -18.46 11.23
N PRO A 108 3.54 -19.43 10.91
CA PRO A 108 4.95 -19.16 10.61
C PRO A 108 5.07 -18.34 9.33
N ALA A 109 5.84 -17.26 9.38
CA ALA A 109 5.99 -16.37 8.23
C ALA A 109 6.80 -17.06 7.11
N GLY A 110 7.90 -17.74 7.44
CA GLY A 110 8.73 -18.43 6.45
C GLY A 110 7.97 -19.44 5.58
N SER A 111 7.02 -20.19 6.14
CA SER A 111 6.22 -21.13 5.34
C SER A 111 5.23 -20.45 4.42
N VAL A 112 4.70 -19.27 4.80
CA VAL A 112 3.86 -18.43 3.94
C VAL A 112 4.69 -17.85 2.81
N ALA A 113 5.91 -17.36 3.08
CA ALA A 113 6.81 -16.82 2.07
C ALA A 113 7.17 -17.86 1.00
N GLN A 114 7.45 -19.10 1.40
CA GLN A 114 7.72 -20.19 0.47
C GLN A 114 6.53 -20.50 -0.44
N GLN A 115 5.32 -20.55 0.11
CA GLN A 115 4.11 -20.76 -0.68
C GLN A 115 3.83 -19.57 -1.60
N LEU A 116 4.05 -18.35 -1.13
CA LEU A 116 3.90 -17.15 -1.96
C LEU A 116 4.88 -17.15 -3.14
N TYR A 117 6.09 -17.66 -2.95
CA TYR A 117 7.06 -17.87 -4.04
C TYR A 117 6.52 -18.80 -5.13
N GLU A 118 5.87 -19.91 -4.73
CA GLU A 118 5.24 -20.86 -5.65
C GLU A 118 4.02 -20.27 -6.37
N LEU A 119 3.35 -19.30 -5.74
CA LEU A 119 2.10 -18.70 -6.22
C LEU A 119 2.30 -17.37 -6.96
N ARG A 120 3.52 -16.79 -6.96
CA ARG A 120 3.77 -15.39 -7.40
C ARG A 120 3.33 -15.08 -8.84
N ASP A 121 3.40 -16.09 -9.72
CA ASP A 121 3.08 -15.94 -11.14
C ASP A 121 1.56 -16.08 -11.41
N ARG A 122 0.76 -16.38 -10.37
CA ARG A 122 -0.70 -16.44 -10.47
C ARG A 122 -1.29 -15.02 -10.46
N PRO A 123 -2.31 -14.75 -11.29
CA PRO A 123 -2.94 -13.43 -11.35
C PRO A 123 -3.68 -13.09 -10.06
N ASN A 124 -4.37 -14.08 -9.49
CA ASN A 124 -5.13 -13.97 -8.25
C ASN A 124 -4.70 -15.09 -7.30
N VAL A 125 -4.45 -14.74 -6.04
CA VAL A 125 -4.13 -15.69 -4.98
C VAL A 125 -5.17 -15.53 -3.87
N SER A 126 -5.77 -16.64 -3.47
CA SER A 126 -6.75 -16.71 -2.39
C SER A 126 -6.19 -17.44 -1.18
N GLY A 127 -6.87 -17.34 -0.03
CA GLY A 127 -6.51 -18.10 1.16
C GLY A 127 -6.47 -19.62 0.94
N MET A 128 -7.32 -20.14 0.05
CA MET A 128 -7.40 -21.58 -0.27
C MET A 128 -6.19 -22.09 -1.06
N ASP A 129 -5.46 -21.20 -1.73
CA ASP A 129 -4.21 -21.56 -2.42
C ASP A 129 -3.08 -21.84 -1.43
N PHE A 130 -3.19 -21.32 -0.21
CA PHE A 130 -2.24 -21.59 0.86
C PHE A 130 -2.67 -22.80 1.69
N ARG A 131 -1.69 -23.63 2.01
CA ARG A 131 -1.76 -24.77 2.93
C ARG A 131 -1.55 -24.30 4.37
N LEU A 132 -2.38 -23.35 4.81
CA LEU A 132 -2.34 -22.84 6.19
C LEU A 132 -3.24 -23.67 7.10
N HIS A 133 -2.82 -23.79 8.35
CA HIS A 133 -3.69 -24.35 9.38
C HIS A 133 -4.76 -23.33 9.76
N GLY A 134 -5.97 -23.81 10.06
CA GLY A 134 -7.10 -22.97 10.51
C GLY A 134 -7.74 -22.18 9.39
N GLN A 135 -8.37 -21.06 9.76
CA GLN A 135 -8.97 -20.13 8.82
C GLN A 135 -7.95 -19.06 8.42
N ALA A 136 -7.87 -18.80 7.11
CA ALA A 136 -7.06 -17.73 6.57
C ALA A 136 -7.77 -16.99 5.44
N PHE A 137 -7.60 -15.67 5.42
CA PHE A 137 -8.04 -14.80 4.33
C PHE A 137 -6.84 -14.08 3.74
N VAL A 138 -6.88 -13.88 2.43
CA VAL A 138 -5.81 -13.20 1.70
C VAL A 138 -6.41 -12.01 0.99
N GLU A 139 -5.77 -10.86 1.15
CA GLU A 139 -6.02 -9.64 0.42
C GLU A 139 -4.80 -9.33 -0.43
N GLN A 140 -5.02 -8.98 -1.69
CA GLN A 140 -3.98 -8.55 -2.60
C GLN A 140 -4.26 -7.08 -2.97
N LEU A 141 -3.38 -6.20 -2.53
CA LEU A 141 -3.42 -4.77 -2.82
C LEU A 141 -2.27 -4.41 -3.78
N GLU A 142 -2.35 -3.26 -4.41
CA GLU A 142 -1.30 -2.77 -5.33
C GLU A 142 -0.70 -1.48 -4.79
N PHE A 143 0.62 -1.37 -4.85
CA PHE A 143 1.34 -0.15 -4.47
C PHE A 143 2.45 0.14 -5.48
N THR A 144 2.50 1.38 -5.96
CA THR A 144 3.56 1.85 -6.83
C THR A 144 4.41 2.85 -6.05
N PRO A 145 5.65 2.50 -5.65
CA PRO A 145 6.56 3.43 -5.01
C PRO A 145 7.03 4.48 -6.02
N GLU A 146 7.03 5.73 -5.57
CA GLU A 146 7.52 6.89 -6.28
C GLU A 146 8.80 7.39 -5.58
N GLU A 147 9.68 8.08 -6.31
CA GLU A 147 10.81 8.75 -5.68
C GLU A 147 10.29 9.87 -4.78
N ASP A 148 10.68 9.83 -3.50
CA ASP A 148 10.41 10.96 -2.61
C ASP A 148 11.24 12.15 -3.15
N GLY A 149 10.59 13.28 -3.41
CA GLY A 149 11.25 14.48 -3.91
C GLY A 149 12.44 14.88 -3.04
N ALA A 150 13.45 15.51 -3.64
CA ALA A 150 14.67 15.89 -2.93
C ALA A 150 14.34 16.66 -1.64
N PRO A 151 14.93 16.31 -0.48
CA PRO A 151 14.73 17.09 0.72
C PRO A 151 15.23 18.52 0.47
N VAL A 152 14.36 19.51 0.64
CA VAL A 152 14.74 20.92 0.57
C VAL A 152 15.66 21.20 1.75
N THR A 153 16.96 21.22 1.49
CA THR A 153 17.97 21.52 2.50
C THR A 153 17.97 23.03 2.74
N GLY A 154 17.73 23.47 3.98
CA GLY A 154 17.76 24.89 4.37
C GLY A 154 16.43 25.51 4.80
N GLY A 155 15.34 24.75 4.87
CA GLY A 155 14.10 25.24 5.47
C GLY A 155 14.22 25.38 6.99
N VAL A 156 14.15 26.61 7.50
CA VAL A 156 14.04 26.87 8.94
C VAL A 156 12.60 26.58 9.35
N VAL A 157 12.40 25.71 10.33
CA VAL A 157 11.07 25.42 10.91
C VAL A 157 10.70 26.58 11.82
N GLY A 158 9.64 27.31 11.47
CA GLY A 158 9.08 28.35 12.33
C GLY A 158 8.44 27.76 13.59
N GLU A 159 8.23 28.58 14.61
CA GLU A 159 7.70 28.21 15.95
C GLU A 159 6.31 27.51 15.89
N GLN A 160 5.63 27.54 14.74
CA GLN A 160 4.31 26.95 14.49
C GLN A 160 4.33 25.77 13.49
N GLY A 161 5.51 25.27 13.11
CA GLY A 161 5.64 24.09 12.23
C GLY A 161 5.54 24.38 10.73
N GLU A 162 5.51 25.64 10.32
CA GLU A 162 5.58 26.05 8.92
C GLU A 162 7.04 26.07 8.44
N VAL A 163 7.29 25.48 7.26
CA VAL A 163 8.60 25.48 6.59
C VAL A 163 8.57 26.58 5.54
N ALA A 164 9.22 27.72 5.80
CA ALA A 164 9.41 28.76 4.80
C ALA A 164 10.58 28.39 3.87
N GLY A 165 10.34 28.39 2.56
CA GLY A 165 11.36 28.13 1.56
C GLY A 165 12.46 29.18 1.63
N GLY A 166 13.71 28.75 1.85
CA GLY A 166 14.87 29.63 1.91
C GLY A 166 15.08 30.33 0.57
N THR A 167 15.04 31.67 0.59
CA THR A 167 15.47 32.51 -0.53
C THR A 167 16.94 32.20 -0.85
N GLU A 168 17.17 31.80 -2.09
CA GLU A 168 18.48 31.69 -2.72
C GLU A 168 19.23 33.02 -2.57
N ALA A 169 20.19 33.07 -1.65
CA ALA A 169 21.13 34.17 -1.55
C ALA A 169 22.15 34.02 -2.69
N ALA A 170 22.12 34.97 -3.63
CA ALA A 170 23.05 35.07 -4.74
C ALA A 170 24.54 35.03 -4.27
N PRO A 171 25.46 34.51 -5.09
CA PRO A 171 26.87 34.42 -4.72
C PRO A 171 27.46 35.82 -4.55
N SER A 172 27.99 36.10 -3.35
CA SER A 172 28.75 37.32 -3.08
C SER A 172 30.03 37.33 -3.92
N GLU A 173 30.18 38.40 -4.70
CA GLU A 173 31.37 38.74 -5.47
C GLU A 173 32.63 38.69 -4.57
N ALA A 174 33.60 37.86 -4.97
CA ALA A 174 34.92 37.85 -4.39
C ALA A 174 35.62 39.18 -4.71
N THR A 175 35.75 40.04 -3.70
CA THR A 175 36.59 41.23 -3.76
C THR A 175 38.05 40.80 -3.88
N GLY A 176 38.61 40.92 -5.08
CA GLY A 176 40.02 40.70 -5.35
C GLY A 176 40.88 41.80 -4.72
N GLY A 177 41.50 41.50 -3.58
CA GLY A 177 42.56 42.33 -3.00
C GLY A 177 43.83 42.22 -3.84
N SER A 178 44.35 43.37 -4.27
CA SER A 178 45.65 43.49 -4.96
C SER A 178 46.82 43.20 -4.00
N PRO A 179 47.94 42.63 -4.48
CA PRO A 179 49.12 42.38 -3.66
C PRO A 179 49.90 43.68 -3.37
N PRO A 180 50.55 43.83 -2.21
CA PRO A 180 51.46 44.95 -1.96
C PRO A 180 52.83 44.74 -2.65
N ASP A 181 53.28 45.81 -3.31
CA ASP A 181 54.63 46.08 -3.78
C ASP A 181 55.67 45.96 -2.64
N ASP A 182 56.67 45.08 -2.81
CA ASP A 182 57.92 45.14 -2.05
C ASP A 182 59.03 45.75 -2.93
N GLY A 183 59.12 47.08 -2.89
CA GLY A 183 60.27 47.85 -3.34
C GLY A 183 61.24 48.07 -2.18
N GLY A 184 62.47 47.57 -2.30
CA GLY A 184 63.44 47.52 -1.20
C GLY A 184 64.32 48.75 -0.99
N THR A 185 65.33 48.52 -0.14
CA THR A 185 66.68 49.13 -0.11
C THR A 185 67.61 48.18 0.62
#